data_AF-A0A6I9Y4I5-F1
#
_entry.id   AF-A0A6I9Y4I5-F1
#
_cell.length_a   1.000
_cell.length_b   1.000
_cell.length_c   1.000
_cell.angle_alpha   90.00
_cell.angle_beta   90.00
_cell.angle_gamma   90.00
#
_symmetry.space_group_name_H-M   'P 1'
#
loop_
_entity.id
_entity.type
_entity.pdbx_description
1 polymer ?
#
loop_
_entity_poly.entity_id
_entity_poly.type
_entity_poly.pdbx_seq_one_letter_code
_entity_poly.pdbx_strand_id
1 'polypeptide(L)'
;RAYLHKESLMVIHHLFMVLVCFPVSVLWRQGKGDFFLGCMLMAELSTPFVCLGKVLILYKQQHTLLHKVNGMAMLVTFFFCRILLFPYMYWVYGQYAGLPFYRVPFSIPAEYNLGSAILMAPQIYWFGLICRGAFRVFRAQGTTKEQVLRNGHRMDSQAQD
;
A
#
# COMPACT_ATOMS: atom_id res chain seq x y z
N ARG A 1 25.70 5.52 3.48
CA ARG A 1 25.51 4.75 2.23
C ARG A 1 24.45 3.62 2.31
N ALA A 2 24.03 3.15 3.48
CA ALA A 2 23.05 2.04 3.60
C ALA A 2 21.56 2.40 3.42
N TYR A 3 21.18 3.69 3.48
CA TYR A 3 19.78 4.11 3.40
C TYR A 3 19.21 4.03 1.97
N LEU A 4 20.02 4.38 0.96
CA LEU A 4 19.64 4.34 -0.45
C LEU A 4 19.39 2.91 -0.94
N HIS A 5 20.10 1.90 -0.45
CA HIS A 5 19.88 0.51 -0.86
C HIS A 5 18.65 -0.12 -0.18
N LYS A 6 18.20 0.42 0.96
CA LYS A 6 16.97 -0.02 1.65
C LYS A 6 15.71 0.56 1.01
N GLU A 7 15.83 1.73 0.41
CA GLU A 7 14.73 2.50 -0.20
C GLU A 7 14.82 2.58 -1.74
N SER A 8 15.84 1.95 -2.34
CA SER A 8 16.12 2.02 -3.79
C SER A 8 14.94 1.53 -4.60
N LEU A 9 14.25 0.48 -4.16
CA LEU A 9 13.08 -0.06 -4.85
C LEU A 9 11.95 0.98 -4.95
N MET A 10 11.76 1.78 -3.90
CA MET A 10 10.79 2.88 -3.86
C MET A 10 11.17 4.00 -4.82
N VAL A 11 12.45 4.38 -4.80
CA VAL A 11 13.02 5.45 -5.62
C VAL A 11 13.00 5.07 -7.10
N ILE A 12 13.45 3.86 -7.43
CA ILE A 12 13.43 3.32 -8.79
C ILE A 12 11.99 3.22 -9.30
N HIS A 13 11.05 2.76 -8.47
CA HIS A 13 9.63 2.75 -8.83
C HIS A 13 9.10 4.14 -9.18
N HIS A 14 9.40 5.16 -8.36
CA HIS A 14 8.97 6.54 -8.63
C HIS A 14 9.67 7.13 -9.86
N LEU A 15 10.98 6.90 -10.04
CA LEU A 15 11.69 7.32 -11.25
C LEU A 15 11.10 6.65 -12.49
N PHE A 16 10.78 5.35 -12.43
CA PHE A 16 10.15 4.65 -13.53
C PHE A 16 8.75 5.20 -13.84
N MET A 17 7.94 5.48 -12.81
CA MET A 17 6.63 6.10 -12.97
C MET A 17 6.73 7.48 -13.64
N VAL A 18 7.65 8.33 -13.18
CA VAL A 18 7.80 9.71 -13.68
C VAL A 18 8.49 9.77 -15.05
N LEU A 19 9.52 8.95 -15.28
CA LEU A 19 10.34 9.03 -16.49
C LEU A 19 9.83 8.14 -17.62
N VAL A 20 9.01 7.13 -17.32
CA VAL A 20 8.47 6.19 -18.32
C VAL A 20 6.96 6.27 -18.37
N CYS A 21 6.27 6.01 -17.26
CA CYS A 21 4.80 5.89 -17.28
C CYS A 21 4.11 7.23 -17.57
N PHE A 22 4.62 8.33 -17.03
CA PHE A 22 4.10 9.67 -17.28
C PHE A 22 4.27 10.11 -18.75
N PRO A 23 5.47 10.09 -19.36
CA PRO A 23 5.59 10.45 -20.78
C PRO A 23 4.86 9.47 -21.71
N VAL A 24 4.81 8.16 -21.39
CA VAL A 24 4.01 7.21 -22.18
C VAL A 24 2.52 7.55 -22.10
N SER A 25 1.99 7.88 -20.92
CA SER A 25 0.57 8.26 -20.77
C SER A 25 0.24 9.63 -21.37
N VAL A 26 1.21 10.55 -21.47
CA VAL A 26 1.04 11.88 -22.06
C VAL A 26 1.24 11.88 -23.58
N LEU A 27 2.21 11.14 -24.10
CA LEU A 27 2.56 11.13 -25.53
C LEU A 27 1.74 10.11 -26.33
N TRP A 28 1.35 8.98 -25.72
CA TRP A 28 0.48 7.97 -26.34
C TRP A 28 -1.02 8.28 -26.17
N ARG A 29 -1.33 9.52 -25.75
CA ARG A 29 -2.60 9.90 -25.13
C ARG A 29 -3.82 9.81 -26.04
N GLN A 30 -3.69 9.97 -27.36
CA GLN A 30 -4.76 9.81 -28.39
C GLN A 30 -6.21 10.05 -27.91
N GLY A 31 -6.43 11.06 -27.03
CA GLY A 31 -7.70 11.38 -26.38
C GLY A 31 -8.31 10.37 -25.38
N LYS A 32 -7.66 9.25 -25.02
CA LYS A 32 -8.26 8.17 -24.19
C LYS A 32 -7.54 7.88 -22.85
N GLY A 33 -6.44 8.58 -22.57
CA GLY A 33 -5.58 8.31 -21.40
C GLY A 33 -6.02 8.93 -20.06
N ASP A 34 -7.05 9.77 -20.04
CA ASP A 34 -7.41 10.57 -18.87
C ASP A 34 -7.86 9.72 -17.66
N PHE A 35 -8.48 8.57 -17.93
CA PHE A 35 -8.84 7.59 -16.89
C PHE A 35 -7.60 6.97 -16.21
N PHE A 36 -6.60 6.55 -17.00
CA PHE A 36 -5.36 5.99 -16.48
C PHE A 36 -4.52 7.04 -15.73
N LEU A 37 -4.51 8.28 -16.22
CA LEU A 37 -3.83 9.39 -15.56
C LEU A 37 -4.50 9.72 -14.21
N GLY A 38 -5.84 9.76 -14.15
CA GLY A 38 -6.59 9.92 -12.90
C GLY A 38 -6.31 8.80 -11.90
N CYS A 39 -6.23 7.56 -12.38
CA CYS A 39 -5.79 6.40 -11.60
C CYS A 39 -4.37 6.60 -11.03
N MET A 40 -3.41 7.07 -11.82
CA MET A 40 -2.05 7.37 -11.34
C MET A 40 -2.01 8.50 -10.30
N LEU A 41 -2.88 9.52 -10.43
CA LEU A 41 -2.99 10.58 -9.43
C LEU A 41 -3.66 10.12 -8.12
N MET A 42 -4.67 9.25 -8.16
CA MET A 42 -5.24 8.64 -6.94
C MET A 42 -4.18 7.85 -6.16
N ALA A 43 -3.20 7.32 -6.88
CA ALA A 43 -2.08 6.60 -6.35
C ALA A 43 -1.16 7.51 -5.49
N GLU A 44 -1.01 8.79 -5.84
CA GLU A 44 -0.24 9.81 -5.10
C GLU A 44 -0.92 10.27 -3.79
N LEU A 45 -2.22 10.00 -3.63
CA LEU A 45 -2.95 10.28 -2.39
C LEU A 45 -2.45 9.44 -1.20
N SER A 46 -1.76 8.33 -1.46
CA SER A 46 -1.15 7.48 -0.42
C SER A 46 0.23 8.00 0.05
N THR A 47 0.91 8.81 -0.75
CA THR A 47 2.24 9.38 -0.50
C THR A 47 2.30 10.24 0.79
N PRO A 48 1.33 11.12 1.11
CA PRO A 48 1.36 11.87 2.37
C PRO A 48 1.34 10.96 3.60
N PHE A 49 0.60 9.84 3.58
CA PHE A 49 0.51 8.91 4.73
C PHE A 49 1.81 8.12 4.93
N VAL A 50 2.46 7.70 3.85
CA VAL A 50 3.78 7.03 3.88
C VAL A 50 4.86 7.98 4.42
N CYS A 51 4.87 9.23 3.95
CA CYS A 51 5.79 10.26 4.43
C CYS A 51 5.55 10.61 5.90
N LEU A 52 4.29 10.77 6.32
CA LEU A 52 3.93 11.02 7.72
C LEU A 52 4.41 9.86 8.61
N GLY A 53 4.25 8.61 8.15
CA GLY A 53 4.74 7.44 8.86
C GLY A 53 6.25 7.49 9.14
N LYS A 54 7.05 7.90 8.16
CA LYS A 54 8.51 8.06 8.33
C LYS A 54 8.87 9.22 9.26
N VAL A 55 8.16 10.35 9.17
CA VAL A 55 8.37 11.48 10.08
C VAL A 55 8.06 11.09 11.53
N LEU A 56 6.97 10.36 11.77
CA LEU A 56 6.61 9.88 13.12
C LEU A 56 7.64 8.89 13.67
N ILE A 57 8.22 8.03 12.81
CA ILE A 57 9.32 7.13 13.19
C ILE A 57 10.57 7.94 13.56
N LEU A 58 10.91 8.96 12.78
CA LEU A 58 12.07 9.81 13.00
C LEU A 58 11.97 10.60 14.32
N TYR A 59 10.77 11.04 14.68
CA TYR A 59 10.48 11.73 15.95
C TYR A 59 10.38 10.79 17.16
N LYS A 60 10.65 9.48 17.01
CA LYS A 60 10.49 8.43 18.04
C LYS A 60 9.09 8.38 18.69
N GLN A 61 8.07 8.97 18.05
CA GLN A 61 6.68 8.96 18.52
C GLN A 61 5.97 7.66 18.12
N GLN A 62 6.64 6.51 18.25
CA GLN A 62 6.09 5.21 17.86
C GLN A 62 5.10 4.63 18.88
N HIS A 63 5.09 5.17 20.10
CA HIS A 63 4.23 4.72 21.19
C HIS A 63 2.85 5.40 21.23
N THR A 64 2.60 6.40 20.37
CA THR A 64 1.34 7.15 20.39
C THR A 64 0.27 6.51 19.50
N LEU A 65 -1.00 6.68 19.90
CA LEU A 65 -2.17 6.28 19.09
C LEU A 65 -2.12 6.88 17.68
N LEU A 66 -1.47 8.04 17.53
CA LEU A 66 -1.22 8.71 16.26
C LEU A 66 -0.43 7.84 15.26
N HIS A 67 0.57 7.09 15.72
CA HIS A 67 1.32 6.15 14.87
C HIS A 67 0.44 4.97 14.42
N LYS A 68 -0.45 4.49 15.29
CA LYS A 68 -1.37 3.38 15.00
C LYS A 68 -2.47 3.79 14.01
N VAL A 69 -3.06 4.97 14.20
CA VAL A 69 -4.05 5.56 13.29
C VAL A 69 -3.41 5.87 11.95
N ASN A 70 -2.21 6.46 11.92
CA ASN A 70 -1.50 6.71 10.67
C ASN A 70 -1.13 5.42 9.93
N GLY A 71 -0.70 4.37 10.64
CA GLY A 71 -0.45 3.05 10.05
C GLY A 71 -1.71 2.42 9.45
N MET A 72 -2.86 2.57 10.12
CA MET A 72 -4.15 2.12 9.61
C MET A 72 -4.60 2.93 8.39
N ALA A 73 -4.48 4.26 8.45
CA ALA A 73 -4.80 5.15 7.34
C ALA A 73 -3.92 4.86 6.12
N MET A 74 -2.62 4.62 6.32
CA MET A 74 -1.70 4.18 5.27
C MET A 74 -2.13 2.84 4.68
N LEU A 75 -2.49 1.85 5.50
CA LEU A 75 -2.94 0.54 5.03
C LEU A 75 -4.22 0.63 4.19
N VAL A 76 -5.22 1.38 4.69
CA VAL A 76 -6.50 1.61 4.04
C VAL A 76 -6.30 2.33 2.70
N THR A 77 -5.60 3.47 2.71
CA THR A 77 -5.37 4.25 1.49
C THR A 77 -4.55 3.48 0.47
N PHE A 78 -3.55 2.70 0.89
CA PHE A 78 -2.76 1.86 -0.01
C PHE A 78 -3.60 0.75 -0.65
N PHE A 79 -4.50 0.11 0.12
CA PHE A 79 -5.39 -0.92 -0.41
C PHE A 79 -6.37 -0.34 -1.46
N PHE A 80 -7.10 0.72 -1.11
CA PHE A 80 -8.12 1.29 -2.01
C PHE A 80 -7.49 2.00 -3.23
N CYS A 81 -6.45 2.81 -3.02
CA CYS A 81 -5.86 3.61 -4.10
C CYS A 81 -4.89 2.82 -4.99
N ARG A 82 -4.30 1.71 -4.53
CA ARG A 82 -3.32 0.95 -5.34
C ARG A 82 -3.80 -0.44 -5.69
N ILE A 83 -4.29 -1.23 -4.74
CA ILE A 83 -4.68 -2.62 -5.01
C ILE A 83 -6.04 -2.70 -5.68
N LEU A 84 -7.05 -2.00 -5.17
CA LEU A 84 -8.42 -2.07 -5.70
C LEU A 84 -8.60 -1.28 -7.01
N LEU A 85 -7.73 -0.31 -7.25
CA LEU A 85 -7.75 0.55 -8.43
C LEU A 85 -7.61 -0.24 -9.75
N PHE A 86 -6.72 -1.22 -9.81
CA PHE A 86 -6.54 -2.04 -11.01
C PHE A 86 -7.76 -2.94 -11.30
N PRO A 87 -8.29 -3.76 -10.36
CA PRO A 87 -9.54 -4.49 -10.55
C PRO A 87 -10.70 -3.58 -10.99
N TYR A 88 -10.81 -2.39 -10.39
CA TYR A 88 -11.82 -1.40 -10.76
C TYR A 88 -11.68 -0.94 -12.21
N MET A 89 -10.45 -0.67 -12.65
CA MET A 89 -10.14 -0.34 -14.05
C MET A 89 -10.54 -1.45 -15.02
N TYR A 90 -10.20 -2.72 -14.72
CA TYR A 90 -10.61 -3.86 -15.53
C TYR A 90 -12.14 -4.04 -15.55
N TRP A 91 -12.82 -3.75 -14.44
CA TRP A 91 -14.27 -3.82 -14.36
C TRP A 91 -14.97 -2.75 -15.20
N VAL A 92 -14.55 -1.48 -15.09
CA VAL A 92 -15.09 -0.36 -15.89
C VAL A 92 -14.86 -0.62 -17.38
N TYR A 93 -13.67 -1.10 -17.76
CA TYR A 93 -13.39 -1.47 -19.15
C TYR A 93 -14.30 -2.61 -19.63
N GLY A 94 -14.51 -3.64 -18.80
CA GLY A 94 -15.42 -4.75 -19.12
C GLY A 94 -16.86 -4.28 -19.35
N GLN A 95 -17.36 -3.37 -18.50
CA GLN A 95 -18.67 -2.75 -18.67
C GLN A 95 -18.77 -1.94 -19.97
N TYR A 96 -17.75 -1.14 -20.29
CA TYR A 96 -17.72 -0.33 -21.52
C TYR A 96 -17.67 -1.21 -22.78
N ALA A 97 -16.92 -2.31 -22.75
CA ALA A 97 -16.78 -3.25 -23.87
C ALA A 97 -17.89 -4.32 -23.94
N GLY A 98 -18.83 -4.36 -22.98
CA GLY A 98 -19.84 -5.41 -22.89
C GLY A 98 -19.27 -6.81 -22.62
N LEU A 99 -18.07 -6.89 -22.05
CA LEU A 99 -17.35 -8.14 -21.79
C LEU A 99 -17.49 -8.57 -20.33
N PRO A 100 -17.66 -9.88 -20.06
CA PRO A 100 -17.64 -10.36 -18.70
C PRO A 100 -16.23 -10.23 -18.10
N PHE A 101 -16.14 -9.93 -16.80
CA PHE A 101 -14.91 -9.56 -16.08
C PHE A 101 -13.71 -10.49 -16.35
N TYR A 102 -13.93 -11.80 -16.47
CA TYR A 102 -12.87 -12.78 -16.72
C TYR A 102 -12.31 -12.78 -18.15
N ARG A 103 -13.03 -12.23 -19.14
CA ARG A 103 -12.55 -12.10 -20.53
C ARG A 103 -11.79 -10.81 -20.81
N VAL A 104 -11.90 -9.83 -19.90
CA VAL A 104 -11.25 -8.53 -20.06
C VAL A 104 -9.73 -8.65 -20.24
N PRO A 105 -8.99 -9.46 -19.45
CA PRO A 105 -7.55 -9.62 -19.63
C PRO A 105 -7.20 -10.18 -21.01
N PHE A 106 -8.00 -11.10 -21.54
CA PHE A 106 -7.74 -11.72 -22.85
C PHE A 106 -8.12 -10.84 -24.04
N SER A 107 -8.89 -9.78 -23.81
CA SER A 107 -9.35 -8.86 -24.86
C SER A 107 -8.45 -7.63 -25.00
N ILE A 108 -7.64 -7.34 -23.99
CA ILE A 108 -6.67 -6.25 -23.97
C ILE A 108 -5.33 -6.77 -24.51
N PRO A 109 -4.60 -6.00 -25.36
CA PRO A 109 -3.28 -6.41 -25.85
C PRO A 109 -2.33 -6.78 -24.71
N ALA A 110 -1.52 -7.81 -24.92
CA ALA A 110 -0.63 -8.37 -23.90
C ALA A 110 0.31 -7.32 -23.27
N GLU A 111 0.72 -6.32 -24.05
CA GLU A 111 1.56 -5.19 -23.63
C GLU A 111 0.94 -4.38 -22.48
N TYR A 112 -0.37 -4.13 -22.54
CA TYR A 112 -1.09 -3.36 -21.52
C TYR A 112 -1.31 -4.17 -20.23
N ASN A 113 -1.55 -5.48 -20.36
CA ASN A 113 -1.60 -6.37 -19.21
C ASN A 113 -0.23 -6.52 -18.56
N LEU A 114 0.83 -6.62 -19.35
CA LEU A 114 2.20 -6.67 -18.87
C LEU A 114 2.57 -5.38 -18.13
N GLY A 115 2.23 -4.22 -18.70
CA GLY A 115 2.41 -2.93 -18.03
C GLY A 115 1.65 -2.88 -16.70
N SER A 116 0.38 -3.28 -16.69
CA SER A 116 -0.44 -3.31 -15.47
C SER A 116 0.13 -4.27 -14.41
N ALA A 117 0.62 -5.44 -14.82
CA ALA A 117 1.25 -6.41 -13.93
C ALA A 117 2.58 -5.88 -13.34
N ILE A 118 3.41 -5.25 -14.16
CA ILE A 118 4.67 -4.62 -13.72
C ILE A 118 4.39 -3.50 -12.71
N LEU A 119 3.33 -2.72 -12.92
CA LEU A 119 2.95 -1.64 -12.00
C LEU A 119 2.33 -2.17 -10.71
N MET A 120 1.60 -3.29 -10.77
CA MET A 120 0.93 -3.92 -9.63
C MET A 120 1.88 -4.74 -8.74
N ALA A 121 2.86 -5.44 -9.32
CA ALA A 121 3.81 -6.30 -8.61
C ALA A 121 4.48 -5.62 -7.39
N PRO A 122 5.06 -4.40 -7.51
CA PRO A 122 5.59 -3.70 -6.35
C PRO A 122 4.48 -3.33 -5.35
N GLN A 123 3.28 -2.92 -5.78
CA GLN A 123 2.21 -2.57 -4.84
C GLN A 123 1.84 -3.77 -3.95
N ILE A 124 1.68 -4.97 -4.52
CA ILE A 124 1.38 -6.19 -3.76
C ILE A 124 2.51 -6.54 -2.79
N TYR A 125 3.76 -6.49 -3.24
CA TYR A 125 4.92 -6.76 -2.40
C TYR A 125 4.97 -5.82 -1.17
N TRP A 126 4.72 -4.53 -1.39
CA TRP A 126 4.76 -3.50 -0.37
C TRP A 126 3.59 -3.62 0.60
N PHE A 127 2.40 -3.92 0.10
CA PHE A 127 1.24 -4.21 0.94
C PHE A 127 1.51 -5.40 1.87
N GLY A 128 2.13 -6.47 1.37
CA GLY A 128 2.53 -7.61 2.19
C GLY A 128 3.51 -7.23 3.31
N LEU A 129 4.48 -6.35 3.01
CA LEU A 129 5.42 -5.80 4.00
C LEU A 129 4.71 -4.95 5.06
N ILE A 130 3.80 -4.07 4.65
CA ILE A 130 3.01 -3.22 5.56
C ILE A 130 2.12 -4.08 6.45
N CYS A 131 1.42 -5.08 5.89
CA CYS A 131 0.62 -6.05 6.64
C CYS A 131 1.45 -6.82 7.66
N ARG A 132 2.64 -7.32 7.28
CA ARG A 132 3.56 -7.98 8.23
C ARG A 132 4.05 -7.03 9.32
N GLY A 133 4.33 -5.77 8.98
CA GLY A 133 4.69 -4.72 9.93
C GLY A 133 3.57 -4.47 10.94
N ALA A 134 2.35 -4.27 10.47
CA ALA A 134 1.17 -4.08 11.31
C ALA A 134 0.94 -5.30 12.22
N PHE A 135 0.98 -6.52 11.66
CA PHE A 135 0.77 -7.75 12.41
C PHE A 135 1.82 -7.97 13.52
N ARG A 136 3.07 -7.59 13.28
CA ARG A 136 4.14 -7.63 14.30
C ARG A 136 3.83 -6.69 15.47
N VAL A 137 3.34 -5.48 15.19
CA VAL A 137 2.94 -4.51 16.23
C VAL A 137 1.75 -5.03 17.03
N PHE A 138 0.74 -5.62 16.38
CA PHE A 138 -0.40 -6.21 17.07
C PHE A 138 -0.01 -7.41 17.95
N ARG A 139 0.85 -8.33 17.47
CA ARG A 139 1.34 -9.45 18.28
C ARG A 139 2.16 -9.01 19.48
N ALA A 140 3.05 -8.02 19.31
CA ALA A 140 3.84 -7.50 20.42
C ALA A 140 2.96 -6.92 21.54
N GLN A 141 1.86 -6.25 21.19
CA GLN A 141 0.90 -5.72 22.15
C GLN A 141 0.11 -6.82 22.89
N GLY A 142 -0.24 -7.91 22.19
CA GLY A 142 -0.91 -9.07 22.80
C GLY A 142 -0.06 -9.70 23.90
N THR A 143 1.22 -9.95 23.62
CA THR A 143 2.16 -10.53 24.59
C THR A 143 2.37 -9.64 25.82
N THR A 144 2.52 -8.32 25.65
CA THR A 144 2.66 -7.40 26.78
C THR A 144 1.39 -7.33 27.63
N LYS A 145 0.20 -7.29 27.00
CA LYS A 145 -1.08 -7.24 27.74
C LYS A 145 -1.32 -8.53 28.52
N GLU A 146 -1.00 -9.68 27.93
CA GLU A 146 -1.12 -10.99 28.58
C GLU A 146 -0.11 -11.17 29.73
N GLN A 147 1.12 -10.68 29.57
CA GLN A 147 2.11 -10.66 30.66
C GLN A 147 1.69 -9.75 31.82
N VAL A 148 1.13 -8.57 31.56
CA VAL A 148 0.63 -7.66 32.61
C VAL A 148 -0.55 -8.31 33.35
N LEU A 149 -1.51 -8.90 32.64
CA LEU A 149 -2.64 -9.62 33.25
C LEU A 149 -2.15 -10.81 34.09
N ARG A 150 -1.20 -11.61 33.58
CA ARG A 150 -0.64 -12.75 34.31
C ARG A 150 0.14 -12.34 35.56
N ASN A 151 0.89 -11.23 35.50
CA ASN A 151 1.65 -10.74 36.64
C ASN A 151 0.73 -10.08 37.69
N GLY A 152 -0.32 -9.37 37.28
CA GLY A 152 -1.32 -8.82 38.20
C GLY A 152 -2.06 -9.92 38.96
N HIS A 153 -2.50 -10.96 38.26
CA HIS A 153 -3.19 -12.11 38.86
C HIS A 153 -2.31 -12.88 39.86
N ARG A 154 -0.98 -12.84 39.68
CA ARG A 154 -0.01 -13.48 40.56
C ARG A 154 0.25 -12.67 41.83
N MET A 155 0.18 -11.34 41.77
CA MET A 155 0.30 -10.48 42.96
C MET A 155 -0.93 -10.60 43.88
N ASP A 156 -2.15 -10.63 43.32
CA ASP A 156 -3.37 -10.80 44.13
C ASP A 156 -3.38 -12.15 44.87
N SER A 157 -2.87 -13.22 44.25
CA SER A 157 -2.76 -14.53 44.90
C SER A 157 -1.71 -14.57 46.01
N GLN A 158 -0.65 -13.76 45.95
CA GLN A 158 0.38 -13.69 47.01
C GLN A 158 0.00 -12.73 48.16
N ALA A 159 -1.01 -11.88 47.98
CA ALA A 159 -1.48 -10.95 49.01
C ALA A 159 -2.59 -11.54 49.90
N GLN A 160 -3.10 -12.74 49.57
CA GLN A 160 -4.15 -13.44 50.32
C GLN A 160 -3.64 -14.59 51.20
N ASP A 161 -2.33 -14.87 51.18
CA ASP A 161 -1.63 -15.81 52.07
C ASP A 161 -0.89 -15.04 53.19
#